data_AF-A0A925GDM5-F1
#
_entry.id   AF-A0A925GDM5-F1
#
_cell.length_a   1.000
_cell.length_b   1.000
_cell.length_c   1.000
_cell.angle_alpha   90.00
_cell.angle_beta   90.00
_cell.angle_gamma   90.00
#
_symmetry.space_group_name_H-M   'P 1'
#
loop_
_entity.id
_entity.type
_entity.pdbx_description
1 polymer ?
#
loop_
_entity_poly.entity_id
_entity_poly.type
_entity_poly.pdbx_seq_one_letter_code
_entity_poly.pdbx_strand_id
1 'polypeptide(L)' 'MKTIKGPGIFLAQFMGDKAPFNSLASICEWAAGLGFKGVQLPTWDSRCIDLEKAGTSKDYADEIKGIVTSFG' A
#
# COMPACT_ATOMS: atom_id res chain seq x y z
N MET A 1 26.50 6.74 0.52
CA MET A 1 25.14 7.09 0.04
C MET A 1 24.34 5.79 -0.10
N LYS A 2 23.13 5.71 0.45
CA LYS A 2 22.25 4.56 0.20
C LYS A 2 21.70 4.69 -1.22
N THR A 3 21.82 3.64 -2.03
CA THR A 3 21.27 3.59 -3.39
C THR A 3 19.77 3.92 -3.39
N ILE A 4 19.33 4.83 -4.26
CA ILE A 4 17.92 5.14 -4.46
C ILE A 4 17.22 3.88 -5.00
N LYS A 5 16.12 3.46 -4.38
CA LYS A 5 15.43 2.20 -4.68
C LYS A 5 14.33 2.32 -5.75
N GLY A 6 14.04 3.54 -6.22
CA GLY A 6 12.98 3.83 -7.18
C GLY A 6 11.95 4.82 -6.64
N PRO A 7 10.95 5.18 -7.45
CA PRO A 7 9.95 6.17 -7.07
C PRO A 7 8.94 5.59 -6.08
N GLY A 8 8.51 6.41 -5.12
CA GLY A 8 7.42 6.11 -4.19
C GLY A 8 6.18 6.95 -4.50
N ILE A 9 5.00 6.45 -4.14
CA ILE A 9 3.72 7.15 -4.31
C ILE A 9 2.92 7.18 -3.01
N PHE A 10 2.23 8.29 -2.73
CA PHE A 10 1.30 8.39 -1.61
C PHE A 10 -0.14 8.15 -2.08
N LEU A 11 -0.74 7.06 -1.58
CA LEU A 11 -2.01 6.54 -2.08
C LEU A 11 -3.24 7.35 -1.64
N ALA A 12 -3.11 8.15 -0.56
CA ALA A 12 -4.23 8.86 0.05
C ALA A 12 -5.05 9.73 -0.92
N GLN A 13 -4.39 10.34 -1.91
CA GLN A 13 -5.04 11.23 -2.90
C GLN A 13 -5.84 10.47 -3.98
N PHE A 14 -5.65 9.16 -4.09
CA PHE A 14 -6.27 8.33 -5.11
C PHE A 14 -7.43 7.49 -4.58
N MET A 15 -7.44 7.20 -3.27
CA MET A 15 -8.45 6.33 -2.65
C MET A 15 -9.87 6.79 -2.96
N GLY A 16 -10.71 5.83 -3.37
CA GLY A 16 -12.09 6.09 -3.74
C GLY A 16 -12.87 4.79 -3.87
N ASP A 17 -14.17 4.88 -4.19
CA ASP A 17 -15.05 3.70 -4.11
C ASP A 17 -15.02 2.81 -5.36
N LYS A 18 -14.24 3.18 -6.38
CA LYS A 18 -14.15 2.46 -7.66
C LYS A 18 -12.76 1.90 -7.89
N ALA A 19 -12.71 0.72 -8.51
CA ALA A 19 -11.46 0.12 -8.96
C ALA A 19 -10.70 1.04 -9.94
N PRO A 20 -9.35 1.07 -9.88
CA PRO A 20 -8.48 0.28 -9.00
C PRO A 20 -8.29 0.87 -7.59
N PHE A 21 -8.98 1.95 -7.22
CA PHE A 21 -8.69 2.73 -6.02
C PHE A 21 -9.48 2.34 -4.76
N ASN A 22 -10.23 1.24 -4.82
CA ASN A 22 -11.16 0.80 -3.78
C ASN A 22 -10.62 -0.30 -2.86
N SER A 23 -9.39 -0.77 -3.07
CA SER A 23 -8.74 -1.76 -2.21
C SER A 23 -7.23 -1.62 -2.24
N LEU A 24 -6.54 -2.07 -1.18
CA LEU A 24 -5.07 -2.08 -1.13
C LEU A 24 -4.44 -2.89 -2.27
N ALA A 25 -4.97 -4.08 -2.58
CA ALA A 25 -4.40 -4.95 -3.60
C ALA A 25 -4.50 -4.31 -5.00
N SER A 26 -5.70 -3.85 -5.39
CA SER A 26 -5.92 -3.27 -6.73
C SER A 26 -5.13 -1.98 -6.96
N ILE A 27 -4.96 -1.14 -5.93
CA ILE A 27 -4.19 0.10 -6.06
C ILE A 27 -2.68 -0.16 -6.08
N CYS A 28 -2.20 -1.19 -5.37
CA CYS A 28 -0.81 -1.64 -5.44
C CYS A 28 -0.49 -2.21 -6.83
N GLU A 29 -1.38 -3.01 -7.41
CA GLU A 29 -1.25 -3.49 -8.79
C GLU A 29 -1.16 -2.33 -9.79
N TRP A 30 -2.05 -1.35 -9.67
CA TRP A 30 -2.02 -0.14 -10.50
C TRP A 30 -0.71 0.64 -10.34
N ALA A 31 -0.25 0.87 -9.10
CA ALA A 31 0.99 1.60 -8.83
C ALA A 31 2.22 0.87 -9.39
N ALA A 32 2.27 -0.46 -9.27
CA ALA A 32 3.32 -1.29 -9.83
C ALA A 32 3.34 -1.21 -11.38
N GLY A 33 2.17 -1.24 -12.01
CA GLY A 33 2.02 -1.06 -13.46
C GLY A 33 2.55 0.29 -13.98
N LEU A 34 2.59 1.32 -13.14
CA LEU A 34 3.20 2.62 -13.44
C LEU A 34 4.70 2.72 -13.11
N GLY A 35 5.30 1.65 -12.55
CA GLY A 35 6.72 1.59 -12.23
C GLY A 35 7.11 2.10 -10.83
N PHE A 36 6.13 2.36 -9.95
CA PHE A 36 6.42 2.68 -8.55
C PHE A 36 7.01 1.48 -7.80
N LYS A 37 7.98 1.75 -6.91
CA LYS A 37 8.70 0.75 -6.09
C LYS A 37 8.38 0.83 -4.60
N GLY A 38 7.52 1.77 -4.22
CA GLY A 38 7.06 1.91 -2.85
C GLY A 38 5.76 2.68 -2.79
N VAL A 39 4.94 2.32 -1.80
CA VAL A 39 3.67 3.00 -1.52
C VAL A 39 3.69 3.53 -0.09
N GLN A 40 3.12 4.71 0.11
CA GLN A 40 2.74 5.22 1.43
C GLN A 40 1.23 5.02 1.59
N LEU A 41 0.82 4.33 2.65
CA LEU A 41 -0.59 4.02 2.92
C LEU A 41 -1.26 5.13 3.74
N PRO A 42 -2.49 5.55 3.40
CA PRO A 42 -3.29 6.37 4.30
C PRO A 42 -3.71 5.56 5.52
N THR A 43 -3.57 6.14 6.71
CA THR A 43 -4.02 5.52 7.98
C THR A 43 -5.48 5.75 8.30
N TRP A 44 -6.16 6.64 7.57
CA TRP A 44 -7.57 7.00 7.78
C TRP A 44 -8.54 6.07 7.05
N ASP A 45 -8.06 5.33 6.05
CA ASP A 45 -8.89 4.42 5.26
C ASP A 45 -8.60 2.97 5.67
N SER A 46 -9.57 2.35 6.36
CA SER A 46 -9.46 0.96 6.83
C SER A 46 -9.39 -0.06 5.68
N ARG A 47 -9.72 0.33 4.44
CA ARG A 47 -9.50 -0.48 3.24
C ARG A 47 -8.01 -0.58 2.88
N CYS A 48 -7.19 0.37 3.33
CA CYS A 48 -5.74 0.34 3.19
C CYS A 48 -5.07 -0.33 4.38
N ILE A 49 -5.41 0.07 5.60
CA ILE A 49 -4.79 -0.45 6.81
C ILE A 49 -5.69 -0.21 8.03
N ASP A 50 -5.82 -1.23 8.86
CA ASP A 50 -6.29 -1.10 10.24
C ASP A 50 -5.08 -0.75 11.12
N LEU A 51 -4.96 0.52 11.49
CA LEU A 51 -3.80 1.03 12.21
C LEU A 51 -3.65 0.41 13.61
N GLU A 52 -4.75 0.15 14.31
CA GLU A 52 -4.73 -0.44 15.64
C GLU A 52 -4.26 -1.90 15.56
N LYS A 53 -4.80 -2.66 14.61
CA LYS A 53 -4.38 -4.04 14.38
C LYS A 53 -2.93 -4.12 13.92
N ALA A 54 -2.46 -3.18 13.09
CA ALA A 54 -1.05 -3.10 12.69
C ALA A 54 -0.11 -2.81 13.87
N GLY A 55 -0.58 -2.06 14.88
CA GLY A 55 0.17 -1.77 16.09
C GLY A 55 0.22 -2.92 17.10
N THR A 56 -0.77 -3.83 17.06
CA THR A 56 -0.94 -4.88 18.09
C THR A 56 -0.73 -6.30 17.58
N SER A 57 -0.76 -6.52 16.26
CA SER A 57 -0.61 -7.83 15.63
C SER A 57 0.51 -7.82 14.60
N LYS A 58 1.59 -8.54 14.91
CA LYS A 58 2.70 -8.76 13.97
C LYS A 58 2.23 -9.48 12.70
N ASP A 59 1.37 -10.48 12.86
CA ASP A 59 0.86 -11.29 11.74
C ASP A 59 0.09 -10.40 10.76
N TYR A 60 -0.73 -9.47 11.25
CA TYR A 60 -1.44 -8.52 10.40
C TYR A 60 -0.50 -7.55 9.68
N ALA A 61 0.54 -7.05 10.37
CA ALA A 61 1.55 -6.21 9.72
C ALA A 61 2.30 -6.97 8.62
N ASP A 62 2.60 -8.26 8.84
CA ASP A 62 3.22 -9.13 7.83
C ASP A 62 2.26 -9.46 6.68
N GLU A 63 0.95 -9.61 6.93
CA GLU A 63 -0.09 -9.77 5.91
C GLU A 63 -0.17 -8.55 5.00
N ILE A 64 -0.27 -7.34 5.56
CA ILE A 64 -0.28 -6.08 4.79
C ILE A 64 0.99 -5.94 3.97
N LYS A 65 2.14 -6.25 4.56
CA LYS A 65 3.41 -6.27 3.84
C LYS A 65 3.38 -7.28 2.69
N GLY A 66 2.85 -8.48 2.93
CA GLY A 66 2.69 -9.53 1.93
C GLY A 66 1.87 -9.09 0.73
N ILE A 67 0.72 -8.44 0.98
CA ILE A 67 -0.13 -7.87 -0.07
C ILE A 67 0.68 -6.86 -0.91
N VAL A 68 1.32 -5.88 -0.28
CA VAL A 68 2.09 -4.85 -1.00
C VAL A 68 3.24 -5.46 -1.81
N THR A 69 3.99 -6.41 -1.24
CA THR A 69 5.14 -7.03 -1.92
C THR A 69 4.76 -8.00 -3.03
N SER A 70 3.49 -8.44 -3.10
CA SER A 70 3.02 -9.34 -4.17
C SER A 70 3.00 -8.65 -5.54
N PHE A 71 3.12 -7.32 -5.59
CA PHE A 71 3.07 -6.52 -6.82
C PHE A 71 4.42 -5.95 -7.28
N GLY A 72 5.54 -6.21 -6.57
CA GLY A 72 6.91 -5.89 -7.01
C GLY A 72 7.63 -4.79 -6.23
#